data_AF-A0A1R1DGQ1-F1
#
_entry.id   AF-A0A1R1DGQ1-F1
#
_cell.length_a   1.000
_cell.length_b   1.000
_cell.length_c   1.000
_cell.angle_alpha   90.00
_cell.angle_beta   90.00
_cell.angle_gamma   90.00
#
_symmetry.space_group_name_H-M   'P 1'
#
loop_
_entity.id
_entity.type
_entity.pdbx_description
1 polymer ?
#
loop_
_entity_poly.entity_id
_entity_poly.type
_entity_poly.pdbx_seq_one_letter_code
_entity_poly.pdbx_strand_id
1 'polypeptide(L)'
;MSQLEQDIQAQEDVVNQLDPRTAKHEEEQAKLDTLKAQLAAQTASEELFGEFENITIEDMTFTLRELCAGESQYQMLSTWLQMREGDRAQKQATIEASYKSQVEALADEVTELDKYRKQALEYSDKLADMELRRDAAAKELHNVKEENERLVADNAALRTQLESQSKPTSTNLNTNLAEIAKKLHDAKPAIYNKRWEDDLKRTSYLANLAENGEEISIKRLDIGQYRELSEDEASRFRAELEHQRAVEAAKLAEEAIQNISLVIPTLPSEGPGYELDEANEGVEMAERPVSRAEHEALAARVFQLEQSQRSVA
;
A
#
# COMPACT_ATOMS: atom_id res chain seq x y z
N MET A 1 21.79 8.16 -38.89
CA MET A 1 22.09 6.79 -38.42
C MET A 1 22.20 6.84 -36.91
N SER A 2 21.47 5.97 -36.24
CA SER A 2 21.46 5.85 -34.78
C SER A 2 22.81 5.37 -34.28
N GLN A 3 23.23 5.76 -33.08
CA GLN A 3 24.44 5.26 -32.42
C GLN A 3 24.49 3.72 -32.44
N LEU A 4 23.31 3.09 -32.33
CA LEU A 4 23.13 1.64 -32.38
C LEU A 4 23.50 1.03 -33.76
N GLU A 5 23.22 1.75 -34.86
CA GLU A 5 23.56 1.28 -36.22
C GLU A 5 25.07 1.36 -36.47
N GLN A 6 25.75 2.35 -35.88
CA GLN A 6 27.21 2.44 -35.93
C GLN A 6 27.89 1.33 -35.12
N ASP A 7 27.36 1.00 -33.94
CA ASP A 7 27.92 -0.06 -33.10
C ASP A 7 27.70 -1.45 -33.74
N ILE A 8 26.55 -1.69 -34.38
CA ILE A 8 26.29 -2.93 -35.13
C ILE A 8 27.25 -3.07 -36.32
N GLN A 9 27.44 -2.01 -37.10
CA GLN A 9 28.37 -2.02 -38.24
C GLN A 9 29.82 -2.27 -37.79
N ALA A 10 30.23 -1.64 -36.68
CA ALA A 10 31.56 -1.84 -36.11
C ALA A 10 31.76 -3.28 -35.59
N GLN A 11 30.73 -3.90 -35.01
CA GLN A 11 30.77 -5.30 -34.59
C GLN A 11 30.82 -6.26 -35.78
N GLU A 12 30.05 -6.00 -36.84
CA GLU A 12 30.09 -6.80 -38.08
C GLU A 12 31.46 -6.72 -38.76
N ASP A 13 32.09 -5.54 -38.80
CA ASP A 13 33.43 -5.37 -39.37
C ASP A 13 34.52 -6.09 -38.56
N VAL A 14 34.36 -6.18 -37.23
CA VAL A 14 35.27 -6.95 -36.36
C VAL A 14 35.07 -8.45 -36.55
N VAL A 15 33.83 -8.93 -36.65
CA VAL A 15 33.51 -10.34 -36.92
C VAL A 15 34.07 -10.77 -38.28
N ASN A 16 33.87 -9.96 -39.32
CA ASN A 16 34.37 -10.21 -40.68
C ASN A 16 35.91 -10.23 -40.77
N GLN A 17 36.62 -9.57 -39.84
CA GLN A 17 38.08 -9.60 -39.77
C GLN A 17 38.63 -10.78 -38.93
N LEU A 18 37.82 -11.34 -38.04
CA LEU A 18 38.20 -12.48 -37.21
C LEU A 18 38.13 -13.80 -38.00
N ASP A 19 37.10 -13.99 -38.83
CA ASP A 19 36.92 -15.19 -39.67
C ASP A 19 38.13 -15.57 -40.57
N PRO A 20 38.77 -14.63 -41.31
CA PRO A 20 39.94 -14.98 -42.11
C PRO A 20 41.21 -15.19 -41.29
N ARG A 21 41.23 -14.75 -40.02
CA ARG A 21 42.36 -14.97 -39.10
C ARG A 21 42.26 -16.31 -38.39
N THR A 22 41.07 -16.72 -37.97
CA THR A 22 40.81 -18.05 -37.41
C THR A 22 41.10 -19.14 -38.46
N ALA A 23 40.62 -18.96 -39.69
CA ALA A 23 40.91 -19.91 -40.78
C ALA A 23 42.41 -20.07 -41.08
N LYS A 24 43.20 -18.99 -41.02
CA LYS A 24 44.66 -19.05 -41.20
C LYS A 24 45.36 -19.75 -40.04
N HIS A 25 44.89 -19.54 -38.81
CA HIS A 25 45.44 -20.21 -37.64
C HIS A 25 45.17 -21.71 -37.68
N GLU A 26 43.97 -22.13 -38.09
CA GLU A 26 43.64 -23.55 -38.31
C GLU A 26 44.52 -24.20 -39.39
N GLU A 27 44.79 -23.49 -40.49
CA GLU A 27 45.67 -23.99 -41.55
C GLU A 27 47.13 -24.13 -41.10
N GLU A 28 47.64 -23.17 -40.31
CA GLU A 28 48.98 -23.24 -39.73
C GLU A 28 49.09 -24.34 -38.68
N GLN A 29 48.03 -24.58 -37.90
CA GLN A 29 47.99 -25.64 -36.90
C GLN A 29 47.96 -27.03 -37.55
N ALA A 30 47.20 -27.21 -38.63
CA ALA A 30 47.23 -28.43 -39.44
C ALA A 30 48.61 -28.69 -40.07
N LYS A 31 49.32 -27.64 -40.51
CA LYS A 31 50.72 -27.75 -40.99
C LYS A 31 51.70 -28.11 -39.87
N LEU A 32 51.50 -27.58 -38.67
CA LEU A 32 52.33 -27.91 -37.51
C LEU A 32 52.12 -29.37 -37.08
N ASP A 33 50.89 -29.86 -37.10
CA ASP A 33 50.58 -31.25 -36.72
C ASP A 33 51.11 -32.26 -37.74
N THR A 34 51.07 -31.94 -39.02
CA THR A 34 51.70 -32.76 -40.07
C THR A 34 53.22 -32.80 -39.94
N LEU A 35 53.87 -31.67 -39.64
CA LEU A 35 55.31 -31.63 -39.38
C LEU A 35 55.71 -32.40 -38.11
N LYS A 36 54.91 -32.31 -37.04
CA LYS A 36 55.15 -33.08 -35.80
C LYS A 36 54.99 -34.58 -36.03
N ALA A 37 53.99 -35.00 -36.82
CA ALA A 37 53.83 -36.40 -37.18
C ALA A 37 55.00 -36.94 -38.02
N GLN A 38 55.53 -36.13 -38.95
CA GLN A 38 56.72 -36.49 -39.72
C GLN A 38 57.98 -36.59 -38.84
N LEU A 39 58.18 -35.65 -37.91
CA LEU A 39 59.30 -35.69 -36.98
C LEU A 39 59.21 -36.91 -36.06
N ALA A 40 58.02 -37.21 -35.52
CA ALA A 40 57.81 -38.38 -34.68
C ALA A 40 58.05 -39.70 -35.44
N ALA A 41 57.63 -39.79 -36.71
CA ALA A 41 57.91 -40.95 -37.55
C ALA A 41 59.42 -41.10 -37.84
N GLN A 42 60.14 -39.99 -38.04
CA GLN A 42 61.58 -40.01 -38.24
C GLN A 42 62.34 -40.42 -36.97
N THR A 43 61.98 -39.87 -35.81
CA THR A 43 62.58 -40.23 -34.52
C THR A 43 62.31 -41.68 -34.16
N ALA A 44 61.08 -42.18 -34.38
CA ALA A 44 60.76 -43.59 -34.18
C ALA A 44 61.58 -44.51 -35.10
N SER A 45 61.80 -44.11 -36.35
CA SER A 45 62.67 -44.83 -37.30
C SER A 45 64.12 -44.87 -36.81
N GLU A 46 64.67 -43.76 -36.30
CA GLU A 46 66.03 -43.67 -35.77
C GLU A 46 66.21 -44.50 -34.47
N GLU A 47 65.24 -44.47 -33.55
CA GLU A 47 65.26 -45.27 -32.33
C GLU A 47 65.20 -46.79 -32.63
N LEU A 48 64.37 -47.19 -33.59
CA LEU A 48 64.27 -48.59 -34.03
C LEU A 48 65.56 -49.12 -34.64
N PHE A 49 66.26 -48.31 -35.46
CA PHE A 49 67.56 -48.71 -35.98
C PHE A 49 68.58 -48.95 -34.85
N GLY A 50 68.53 -48.15 -33.78
CA GLY A 50 69.34 -48.37 -32.58
C GLY A 50 68.98 -49.65 -31.82
N GLU A 51 67.69 -50.03 -31.77
CA GLU A 51 67.24 -51.29 -31.16
C GLU A 51 67.67 -52.53 -31.96
N PHE A 52 67.70 -52.44 -33.30
CA PHE A 52 68.12 -53.55 -34.17
C PHE A 52 69.65 -53.71 -34.30
N GLU A 53 70.44 -52.76 -33.80
CA GLU A 53 71.89 -52.89 -33.68
C GLU A 53 72.31 -53.77 -32.49
N ASN A 54 71.44 -53.99 -31.49
CA ASN A 54 71.77 -54.72 -30.26
C ASN A 54 70.77 -55.84 -29.93
N ILE A 55 70.61 -56.80 -30.84
CA ILE A 55 69.71 -57.94 -30.65
C ILE A 55 70.41 -58.97 -29.75
N THR A 56 69.90 -59.18 -28.54
CA THR A 56 70.47 -60.14 -27.58
C THR A 56 69.78 -61.50 -27.65
N ILE A 57 70.55 -62.55 -27.88
CA ILE A 57 70.11 -63.96 -27.85
C ILE A 57 71.12 -64.74 -27.01
N GLU A 58 70.67 -65.34 -25.90
CA GLU A 58 71.50 -66.19 -25.02
C GLU A 58 72.87 -65.59 -24.68
N ASP A 59 72.86 -64.38 -24.11
CA ASP A 59 74.05 -63.59 -23.70
C ASP A 59 74.98 -63.12 -24.84
N MET A 60 74.58 -63.28 -26.11
CA MET A 60 75.29 -62.75 -27.28
C MET A 60 74.50 -61.61 -27.93
N THR A 61 75.18 -60.48 -28.17
CA THR A 61 74.65 -59.33 -28.94
C THR A 61 74.98 -59.49 -30.41
N PHE A 62 73.97 -59.46 -31.27
CA PHE A 62 74.11 -59.47 -32.71
C PHE A 62 73.50 -58.20 -33.30
N THR A 63 74.12 -57.69 -34.34
CA THR A 63 73.48 -56.71 -35.21
C THR A 63 72.51 -57.43 -36.17
N LEU A 64 71.48 -56.72 -36.64
CA LEU A 64 70.57 -57.25 -37.67
C LEU A 64 71.31 -57.77 -38.92
N ARG A 65 72.46 -57.16 -39.25
CA ARG A 65 73.33 -57.57 -40.37
C ARG A 65 74.00 -58.92 -40.12
N GLU A 66 74.44 -59.19 -38.90
CA GLU A 66 75.10 -60.45 -38.51
C GLU A 66 74.13 -61.64 -38.45
N LEU A 67 72.85 -61.38 -38.20
CA LEU A 67 71.79 -62.40 -38.19
C LEU A 67 71.36 -62.85 -39.60
N CYS A 68 71.77 -62.11 -40.64
CA CYS A 68 71.39 -62.39 -42.02
C CYS A 68 72.51 -63.15 -42.76
N ALA A 69 72.18 -64.22 -43.49
CA ALA A 69 73.17 -65.04 -44.20
C ALA A 69 73.75 -64.36 -45.46
N GLY A 70 73.21 -63.22 -45.87
CA GLY A 70 73.75 -62.39 -46.96
C GLY A 70 73.04 -61.05 -47.10
N GLU A 71 73.64 -60.15 -47.88
CA GLU A 71 73.17 -58.77 -48.06
C GLU A 71 71.72 -58.70 -48.56
N SER A 72 71.32 -59.58 -49.48
CA SER A 72 69.94 -59.58 -50.01
C SER A 72 68.89 -59.90 -48.94
N GLN A 73 69.23 -60.74 -47.95
CA GLN A 73 68.32 -61.09 -46.86
C GLN A 73 68.24 -59.95 -45.84
N TYR A 74 69.37 -59.30 -45.56
CA TYR A 74 69.42 -58.10 -44.74
C TYR A 74 68.55 -56.99 -45.33
N GLN A 75 68.69 -56.67 -46.63
CA GLN A 75 67.90 -55.63 -47.29
C GLN A 75 66.40 -55.95 -47.28
N MET A 76 66.03 -57.23 -47.46
CA MET A 76 64.63 -57.65 -47.40
C MET A 76 64.06 -57.51 -45.98
N LEU A 77 64.79 -57.95 -44.96
CA LEU A 77 64.38 -57.88 -43.57
C LEU A 77 64.32 -56.44 -43.05
N SER A 78 65.31 -55.60 -43.39
CA SER A 78 65.34 -54.19 -43.01
C SER A 78 64.17 -53.43 -43.63
N THR A 79 63.88 -53.67 -44.92
CA THR A 79 62.73 -53.06 -45.60
C THR A 79 61.41 -53.52 -44.97
N TRP A 80 61.27 -54.81 -44.65
CA TRP A 80 60.07 -55.32 -44.00
C TRP A 80 59.86 -54.72 -42.60
N LEU A 81 60.93 -54.59 -41.81
CA LEU A 81 60.88 -53.95 -40.48
C LEU A 81 60.52 -52.47 -40.58
N GLN A 82 61.15 -51.73 -41.49
CA GLN A 82 60.81 -50.33 -41.76
C GLN A 82 59.34 -50.16 -42.16
N MET A 83 58.82 -51.02 -43.05
CA MET A 83 57.42 -50.98 -43.46
C MET A 83 56.48 -51.30 -42.29
N ARG A 84 56.77 -52.35 -41.51
CA ARG A 84 55.93 -52.76 -40.38
C ARG A 84 55.85 -51.68 -39.30
N GLU A 85 56.97 -51.04 -39.00
CA GLU A 85 57.02 -50.00 -37.99
C GLU A 85 56.48 -48.67 -38.52
N GLY A 86 56.67 -48.36 -39.80
CA GLY A 86 55.94 -47.28 -40.48
C GLY A 86 54.43 -47.45 -40.37
N ASP A 87 53.91 -48.67 -40.61
CA ASP A 87 52.49 -48.98 -40.45
C ASP A 87 52.01 -48.84 -38.99
N ARG A 88 52.85 -49.22 -38.00
CA ARG A 88 52.53 -49.03 -36.57
C ARG A 88 52.51 -47.56 -36.19
N ALA A 89 53.53 -46.80 -36.59
CA ALA A 89 53.62 -45.37 -36.34
C ALA A 89 52.44 -44.63 -36.97
N GLN A 90 52.05 -44.99 -38.20
CA GLN A 90 50.89 -44.40 -38.86
C GLN A 90 49.59 -44.71 -38.12
N LYS A 91 49.38 -45.96 -37.67
CA LYS A 91 48.20 -46.33 -36.86
C LYS A 91 48.18 -45.61 -35.51
N GLN A 92 49.33 -45.44 -34.88
CA GLN A 92 49.42 -44.71 -33.63
C GLN A 92 49.11 -43.22 -33.84
N ALA A 93 49.67 -42.61 -34.88
CA ALA A 93 49.40 -41.21 -35.22
C ALA A 93 47.92 -40.96 -35.53
N THR A 94 47.24 -41.88 -36.23
CA THR A 94 45.81 -41.74 -36.51
C THR A 94 44.95 -41.88 -35.26
N ILE A 95 45.29 -42.79 -34.36
CA ILE A 95 44.63 -42.95 -33.06
C ILE A 95 44.84 -41.70 -32.19
N GLU A 96 46.07 -41.20 -32.09
CA GLU A 96 46.40 -39.99 -31.34
C GLU A 96 45.67 -38.76 -31.89
N ALA A 97 45.63 -38.59 -33.22
CA ALA A 97 44.88 -37.52 -33.86
C ALA A 97 43.37 -37.62 -33.56
N SER A 98 42.80 -38.83 -33.59
CA SER A 98 41.39 -39.05 -33.25
C SER A 98 41.10 -38.70 -31.79
N TYR A 99 41.96 -39.11 -30.84
CA TYR A 99 41.78 -38.76 -29.44
C TYR A 99 41.93 -37.27 -29.19
N LYS A 100 42.91 -36.60 -29.81
CA LYS A 100 43.06 -35.13 -29.70
C LYS A 100 41.81 -34.41 -30.19
N SER A 101 41.30 -34.78 -31.35
CA SER A 101 40.06 -34.21 -31.90
C SER A 101 38.85 -34.43 -30.99
N GLN A 102 38.73 -35.62 -30.37
CA GLN A 102 37.67 -35.87 -29.37
C GLN A 102 37.83 -35.02 -28.10
N VAL A 103 39.06 -34.84 -27.62
CA VAL A 103 39.34 -34.00 -26.45
C VAL A 103 39.01 -32.53 -26.73
N GLU A 104 39.36 -32.03 -27.92
CA GLU A 104 39.00 -30.68 -28.35
C GLU A 104 37.48 -30.50 -28.46
N ALA A 105 36.78 -31.44 -29.09
CA ALA A 105 35.31 -31.39 -29.20
C ALA A 105 34.63 -31.42 -27.81
N LEU A 106 35.13 -32.24 -26.88
CA LEU A 106 34.64 -32.28 -25.50
C LEU A 106 34.96 -30.99 -24.73
N ALA A 107 36.12 -30.38 -24.97
CA ALA A 107 36.48 -29.09 -24.37
C ALA A 107 35.51 -28.00 -24.83
N ASP A 108 35.22 -27.93 -26.13
CA ASP A 108 34.25 -27.00 -26.69
C ASP A 108 32.85 -27.21 -26.10
N GLU A 109 32.38 -28.47 -26.01
CA GLU A 109 31.10 -28.79 -25.39
C GLU A 109 31.03 -28.35 -23.92
N VAL A 110 32.11 -28.53 -23.15
CA VAL A 110 32.20 -28.06 -21.76
C VAL A 110 32.10 -26.53 -21.70
N THR A 111 32.76 -25.80 -22.61
CA THR A 111 32.65 -24.33 -22.63
C THR A 111 31.25 -23.85 -22.96
N GLU A 112 30.53 -24.52 -23.87
CA GLU A 112 29.13 -24.22 -24.19
C GLU A 112 28.20 -24.54 -23.01
N LEU A 113 28.39 -25.69 -22.35
CA LEU A 113 27.65 -26.05 -21.14
C LEU A 113 27.84 -25.01 -20.03
N ASP A 114 29.04 -24.47 -19.87
CA ASP A 114 29.29 -23.41 -18.89
C ASP A 114 28.63 -22.08 -19.27
N LYS A 115 28.52 -21.75 -20.57
CA LYS A 115 27.70 -20.61 -21.03
C LYS A 115 26.23 -20.81 -20.67
N TYR A 116 25.67 -21.99 -20.93
CA TYR A 116 24.28 -22.29 -20.59
C TYR A 116 24.03 -22.27 -19.09
N ARG A 117 24.96 -22.77 -18.27
CA ARG A 117 24.87 -22.69 -16.80
C ARG A 117 24.83 -21.25 -16.32
N LYS A 118 25.67 -20.37 -16.87
CA LYS A 118 25.66 -18.94 -16.53
C LYS A 118 24.33 -18.28 -16.90
N GLN A 119 23.81 -18.56 -18.09
CA GLN A 119 22.51 -18.06 -18.53
C GLN A 119 21.36 -18.58 -17.63
N ALA A 120 21.40 -19.85 -17.23
CA ALA A 120 20.41 -20.43 -16.33
C ALA A 120 20.38 -19.74 -14.96
N LEU A 121 21.56 -19.43 -14.40
CA LEU A 121 21.67 -18.64 -13.17
C LEU A 121 21.13 -17.22 -13.35
N GLU A 122 21.49 -16.54 -14.44
CA GLU A 122 20.99 -15.19 -14.72
C GLU A 122 19.45 -15.15 -14.86
N TYR A 123 18.86 -16.14 -15.54
CA TYR A 123 17.41 -16.24 -15.63
C TYR A 123 16.75 -16.58 -14.30
N SER A 124 17.38 -17.42 -13.48
CA SER A 124 16.91 -17.72 -12.12
C SER A 124 16.87 -16.46 -11.25
N ASP A 125 17.92 -15.64 -11.29
CA ASP A 125 18.00 -14.39 -10.52
C ASP A 125 16.96 -13.37 -10.99
N LYS A 126 16.78 -13.24 -12.31
CA LYS A 126 15.73 -12.38 -12.89
C LYS A 126 14.33 -12.84 -12.49
N LEU A 127 14.10 -14.15 -12.44
CA LEU A 127 12.80 -14.71 -12.04
C LEU A 127 12.53 -14.41 -10.57
N ALA A 128 13.52 -14.59 -9.69
CA ALA A 128 13.41 -14.24 -8.28
C ALA A 128 13.12 -12.74 -8.06
N ASP A 129 13.81 -11.83 -8.76
CA ASP A 129 13.53 -10.38 -8.70
C ASP A 129 12.11 -10.06 -9.19
N MET A 130 11.66 -10.70 -10.28
CA MET A 130 10.30 -10.51 -10.79
C MET A 130 9.22 -11.03 -9.83
N GLU A 131 9.44 -12.15 -9.17
CA GLU A 131 8.53 -12.68 -8.15
C GLU A 131 8.46 -11.74 -6.93
N LEU A 132 9.59 -11.23 -6.45
CA LEU A 132 9.63 -10.26 -5.37
C LEU A 132 8.86 -8.97 -5.73
N ARG A 133 9.05 -8.45 -6.95
CA ARG A 133 8.31 -7.28 -7.43
C ARG A 133 6.82 -7.54 -7.57
N ARG A 134 6.43 -8.72 -8.08
CA ARG A 134 5.03 -9.12 -8.16
C ARG A 134 4.39 -9.17 -6.79
N ASP A 135 5.07 -9.78 -5.82
CA ASP A 135 4.54 -9.94 -4.46
C ASP A 135 4.47 -8.59 -3.72
N ALA A 136 5.44 -7.70 -3.95
CA ALA A 136 5.38 -6.31 -3.46
C ALA A 136 4.20 -5.54 -4.06
N ALA A 137 4.02 -5.60 -5.38
CA ALA A 137 2.90 -4.95 -6.07
C ALA A 137 1.54 -5.53 -5.61
N ALA A 138 1.46 -6.84 -5.36
CA ALA A 138 0.25 -7.47 -4.83
C ALA A 138 -0.11 -6.95 -3.43
N LYS A 139 0.89 -6.75 -2.55
CA LYS A 139 0.71 -6.15 -1.22
C LYS A 139 0.25 -4.69 -1.32
N GLU A 140 0.90 -3.89 -2.16
CA GLU A 140 0.49 -2.49 -2.36
C GLU A 140 -0.95 -2.39 -2.89
N LEU A 141 -1.30 -3.23 -3.85
CA LEU A 141 -2.66 -3.29 -4.40
C LEU A 141 -3.69 -3.69 -3.35
N HIS A 142 -3.34 -4.61 -2.44
CA HIS A 142 -4.20 -5.00 -1.33
C HIS A 142 -4.41 -3.82 -0.37
N ASN A 143 -3.34 -3.14 0.05
CA ASN A 143 -3.42 -1.98 0.94
C ASN A 143 -4.27 -0.85 0.34
N VAL A 144 -4.08 -0.56 -0.95
CA VAL A 144 -4.88 0.46 -1.66
C VAL A 144 -6.36 0.06 -1.72
N LYS A 145 -6.67 -1.23 -1.89
CA LYS A 145 -8.06 -1.70 -1.84
C LYS A 145 -8.68 -1.51 -0.46
N GLU A 146 -7.98 -1.87 0.61
CA GLU A 146 -8.44 -1.66 1.98
C GLU A 146 -8.66 -0.18 2.29
N GLU A 147 -7.74 0.69 1.86
CA GLU A 147 -7.90 2.14 2.02
C GLU A 147 -9.11 2.67 1.23
N ASN A 148 -9.32 2.18 0.01
CA ASN A 148 -10.48 2.56 -0.80
C ASN A 148 -11.79 2.10 -0.14
N GLU A 149 -11.84 0.88 0.40
CA GLU A 149 -12.99 0.39 1.16
C GLU A 149 -13.26 1.25 2.40
N ARG A 150 -12.23 1.63 3.16
CA ARG A 150 -12.35 2.57 4.28
C ARG A 150 -12.91 3.92 3.84
N LEU A 151 -12.35 4.51 2.78
CA LEU A 151 -12.80 5.80 2.25
C LEU A 151 -14.23 5.74 1.72
N VAL A 152 -14.65 4.63 1.12
CA VAL A 152 -16.04 4.43 0.67
C VAL A 152 -16.98 4.37 1.88
N ALA A 153 -16.59 3.67 2.95
CA ALA A 153 -17.35 3.62 4.19
C ALA A 153 -17.46 5.00 4.85
N ASP A 154 -16.36 5.75 4.93
CA ASP A 154 -16.33 7.12 5.48
C ASP A 154 -17.22 8.06 4.66
N ASN A 155 -17.13 8.00 3.33
CA ASN A 155 -18.00 8.80 2.45
C ASN A 155 -19.48 8.44 2.63
N ALA A 156 -19.80 7.16 2.82
CA ALA A 156 -21.18 6.73 3.10
C ALA A 156 -21.65 7.29 4.45
N ALA A 157 -20.83 7.20 5.51
CA ALA A 157 -21.13 7.75 6.82
C ALA A 157 -21.36 9.27 6.76
N LEU A 158 -20.48 10.01 6.09
CA LEU A 158 -20.63 11.47 5.91
C LEU A 158 -21.91 11.83 5.15
N ARG A 159 -22.27 11.08 4.11
CA ARG A 159 -23.54 11.27 3.39
C ARG A 159 -24.74 11.06 4.32
N THR A 160 -24.75 10.00 5.12
CA THR A 160 -25.83 9.77 6.09
C THR A 160 -25.90 10.87 7.15
N GLN A 161 -24.75 11.39 7.60
CA GLN A 161 -24.70 12.49 8.56
C GLN A 161 -25.27 13.78 7.95
N LEU A 162 -24.90 14.11 6.71
CA LEU A 162 -25.46 15.27 5.98
C LEU A 162 -26.96 15.14 5.74
N GLU A 163 -27.45 13.96 5.38
CA GLU A 163 -28.89 13.67 5.26
C GLU A 163 -29.63 13.80 6.60
N SER A 164 -28.98 13.44 7.71
CA SER A 164 -29.57 13.58 9.04
C SER A 164 -29.63 15.04 9.52
N GLN A 165 -28.63 15.86 9.19
CA GLN A 165 -28.56 17.28 9.57
C GLN A 165 -29.39 18.19 8.65
N SER A 166 -29.60 17.79 7.39
CA SER A 166 -30.37 18.57 6.42
C SER A 166 -31.88 18.39 6.51
N LYS A 167 -32.38 17.53 7.42
CA LYS A 167 -33.82 17.49 7.70
C LYS A 167 -34.21 18.81 8.37
N PRO A 168 -35.06 19.65 7.74
CA PRO A 168 -35.56 20.84 8.40
C PRO A 168 -36.28 20.37 9.66
N THR A 169 -35.79 20.81 10.83
CA THR A 169 -36.52 20.68 12.08
C THR A 169 -37.92 21.21 11.82
N SER A 170 -38.91 20.32 11.78
CA SER A 170 -40.32 20.67 11.68
C SER A 170 -40.68 21.43 12.94
N THR A 171 -40.42 22.74 12.92
CA THR A 171 -40.92 23.64 13.95
C THR A 171 -42.43 23.65 13.77
N ASN A 172 -43.14 23.13 14.77
CA ASN A 172 -44.59 23.22 14.91
C ASN A 172 -45.01 24.69 15.13
N LEU A 173 -44.73 25.55 14.15
CA LEU A 173 -45.08 26.97 14.16
C LEU A 173 -46.60 27.15 14.04
N ASN A 174 -47.29 26.24 13.36
CA ASN A 174 -48.74 26.35 13.14
C ASN A 174 -49.58 26.12 14.41
N THR A 175 -49.15 25.28 15.35
CA THR A 175 -49.92 25.05 16.59
C THR A 175 -49.69 26.14 17.62
N ASN A 176 -48.45 26.63 17.77
CA ASN A 176 -48.13 27.71 18.73
C ASN A 176 -48.75 29.07 18.33
N LEU A 177 -48.84 29.38 17.03
CA LEU A 177 -49.43 30.65 16.58
C LEU A 177 -50.92 30.77 16.91
N ALA A 178 -51.70 29.69 16.78
CA ALA A 178 -53.13 29.70 17.06
C ALA A 178 -53.42 29.90 18.56
N GLU A 179 -52.63 29.29 19.44
CA GLU A 179 -52.77 29.46 20.88
C GLU A 179 -52.33 30.85 21.35
N ILE A 180 -51.24 31.39 20.79
CA ILE A 180 -50.78 32.75 21.08
C ILE A 180 -51.81 33.78 20.59
N ALA A 181 -52.40 33.58 19.41
CA ALA A 181 -53.44 34.46 18.88
C ALA A 181 -54.71 34.48 19.75
N LYS A 182 -55.11 33.32 20.29
CA LYS A 182 -56.23 33.25 21.26
C LYS A 182 -55.91 33.99 22.56
N LYS A 183 -54.74 33.72 23.16
CA LYS A 183 -54.31 34.42 24.38
C LYS A 183 -54.25 35.94 24.18
N LEU A 184 -53.76 36.40 23.02
CA LEU A 184 -53.70 37.83 22.71
C LEU A 184 -55.09 38.44 22.48
N HIS A 185 -56.04 37.68 21.92
CA HIS A 185 -57.42 38.11 21.77
C HIS A 185 -58.17 38.18 23.11
N ASP A 186 -57.94 37.20 23.99
CA ASP A 186 -58.56 37.14 25.31
C ASP A 186 -57.99 38.18 26.30
N ALA A 187 -56.75 38.63 26.09
CA ALA A 187 -56.13 39.72 26.85
C ALA A 187 -56.66 41.12 26.48
N LYS A 188 -57.48 41.25 25.43
CA LYS A 188 -58.05 42.54 25.02
C LYS A 188 -59.19 42.95 25.96
N PRO A 189 -59.29 44.24 26.35
CA PRO A 189 -60.37 44.71 27.19
C PRO A 189 -61.73 44.46 26.54
N ALA A 190 -62.68 43.95 27.32
CA ALA A 190 -63.99 43.61 26.80
C ALA A 190 -64.97 44.79 26.93
N ILE A 191 -65.75 45.06 25.88
CA ILE A 191 -66.71 46.17 25.79
C ILE A 191 -68.10 45.64 25.39
N TYR A 192 -69.16 46.30 25.84
CA TYR A 192 -70.55 45.98 25.49
C TYR A 192 -71.37 47.25 25.21
N ASN A 193 -72.56 47.10 24.64
CA ASN A 193 -73.47 48.20 24.27
C ASN A 193 -72.80 49.27 23.37
N LYS A 194 -72.24 48.81 22.25
CA LYS A 194 -71.55 49.65 21.27
C LYS A 194 -72.55 50.45 20.43
N ARG A 195 -72.46 51.77 20.51
CA ARG A 195 -73.26 52.72 19.71
C ARG A 195 -72.38 53.82 19.13
N TRP A 196 -72.86 54.50 18.09
CA TRP A 196 -72.16 55.66 17.56
C TRP A 196 -72.36 56.87 18.48
N GLU A 197 -71.29 57.61 18.76
CA GLU A 197 -71.37 58.86 19.53
C GLU A 197 -72.12 59.95 18.73
N ASP A 198 -71.82 60.05 17.43
CA ASP A 198 -72.46 60.94 16.46
C ASP A 198 -72.76 60.12 15.20
N ASP A 199 -74.05 59.86 14.95
CA ASP A 199 -74.49 58.98 13.86
C ASP A 199 -74.27 59.59 12.46
N LEU A 200 -74.07 60.92 12.36
CA LEU A 200 -73.73 61.59 11.11
C LEU A 200 -72.23 61.52 10.78
N LYS A 201 -71.35 61.69 11.79
CA LYS A 201 -69.89 61.77 11.56
C LYS A 201 -69.19 60.42 11.70
N ARG A 202 -69.71 59.50 12.52
CA ARG A 202 -69.21 58.13 12.71
C ARG A 202 -67.71 58.03 12.93
N THR A 203 -67.16 58.94 13.72
CA THR A 203 -65.72 59.01 14.05
C THR A 203 -65.38 58.21 15.32
N SER A 204 -66.33 58.13 16.26
CA SER A 204 -66.16 57.51 17.57
C SER A 204 -67.38 56.66 17.96
N TYR A 205 -67.13 55.56 18.64
CA TYR A 205 -68.12 54.70 19.29
C TYR A 205 -68.18 55.02 20.78
N LEU A 206 -69.37 55.05 21.35
CA LEU A 206 -69.56 54.92 22.80
C LEU A 206 -69.80 53.44 23.11
N ALA A 207 -69.06 52.91 24.08
CA ALA A 207 -69.25 51.55 24.58
C ALA A 207 -68.97 51.52 26.08
N ASN A 208 -69.54 50.55 26.78
CA ASN A 208 -69.29 50.36 28.20
C ASN A 208 -68.22 49.29 28.39
N LEU A 209 -67.21 49.57 29.23
CA LEU A 209 -66.19 48.60 29.57
C LEU A 209 -66.81 47.51 30.48
N ALA A 210 -66.58 46.25 30.15
CA ALA A 210 -67.16 45.13 30.88
C ALA A 210 -66.61 45.00 32.31
N GLU A 211 -65.42 45.53 32.59
CA GLU A 211 -64.75 45.41 33.89
C GLU A 211 -65.35 46.30 34.99
N ASN A 212 -65.78 47.51 34.63
CA ASN A 212 -66.22 48.54 35.59
C ASN A 212 -67.53 49.25 35.21
N GLY A 213 -68.05 49.00 34.00
CA GLY A 213 -69.29 49.62 33.51
C GLY A 213 -69.15 51.09 33.10
N GLU A 214 -67.93 51.62 33.01
CA GLU A 214 -67.68 53.00 32.57
C GLU A 214 -67.92 53.15 31.08
N GLU A 215 -68.61 54.23 30.68
CA GLU A 215 -68.82 54.58 29.28
C GLU A 215 -67.56 55.24 28.71
N ILE A 216 -66.97 54.62 27.68
CA ILE A 216 -65.77 55.08 27.01
C ILE A 216 -66.05 55.46 25.55
N SER A 217 -65.43 56.55 25.08
CA SER A 217 -65.43 56.93 23.66
C SER A 217 -64.21 56.31 22.97
N ILE A 218 -64.46 55.37 22.06
CA ILE A 218 -63.47 54.60 21.31
C ILE A 218 -63.46 55.10 19.87
N LYS A 219 -62.31 55.54 19.36
CA LYS A 219 -62.19 55.95 17.95
C LYS A 219 -62.43 54.75 17.03
N ARG A 220 -63.04 54.99 15.87
CA ARG A 220 -63.39 53.93 14.90
C ARG A 220 -62.22 53.01 14.52
N LEU A 221 -61.00 53.54 14.42
CA LEU A 221 -59.81 52.76 14.04
C LEU A 221 -59.27 51.89 15.18
N ASP A 222 -59.58 52.24 16.44
CA ASP A 222 -59.04 51.59 17.63
C ASP A 222 -59.96 50.48 18.16
N ILE A 223 -61.11 50.25 17.51
CA ILE A 223 -62.08 49.23 17.90
C ILE A 223 -61.47 47.81 17.91
N GLY A 224 -60.48 47.54 17.06
CA GLY A 224 -59.79 46.23 16.99
C GLY A 224 -58.94 45.90 18.22
N GLN A 225 -58.75 46.85 19.13
CA GLN A 225 -58.08 46.66 20.41
C GLN A 225 -59.01 46.12 21.50
N TYR A 226 -60.33 46.09 21.25
CA TYR A 226 -61.34 45.67 22.21
C TYR A 226 -62.07 44.39 21.75
N ARG A 227 -62.57 43.62 22.71
CA ARG A 227 -63.40 42.44 22.48
C ARG A 227 -64.87 42.77 22.71
N GLU A 228 -65.73 42.53 21.74
CA GLU A 228 -67.18 42.79 21.88
C GLU A 228 -67.85 41.61 22.63
N LEU A 229 -68.54 41.92 23.73
CA LEU A 229 -69.37 40.97 24.48
C LEU A 229 -70.85 41.35 24.37
N SER A 230 -71.73 40.36 24.37
CA SER A 230 -73.17 40.56 24.52
C SER A 230 -73.50 41.09 25.93
N GLU A 231 -74.63 41.79 26.12
CA GLU A 231 -75.05 42.33 27.42
C GLU A 231 -75.24 41.23 28.49
N ASP A 232 -75.74 40.07 28.07
CA ASP A 232 -75.90 38.88 28.93
C ASP A 232 -74.54 38.26 29.33
N GLU A 233 -73.56 38.34 28.43
CA GLU A 233 -72.20 37.83 28.64
C GLU A 233 -71.36 38.79 29.48
N ALA A 234 -71.57 40.10 29.33
CA ALA A 234 -70.92 41.13 30.13
C ALA A 234 -71.34 41.08 31.61
N SER A 235 -72.60 40.72 31.88
CA SER A 235 -73.08 40.52 33.25
C SER A 235 -72.46 39.28 33.91
N ARG A 236 -72.25 38.21 33.13
CA ARG A 236 -71.54 36.99 33.59
C ARG A 236 -70.06 37.24 33.78
N PHE A 237 -69.42 38.00 32.88
CA PHE A 237 -68.02 38.39 32.98
C PHE A 237 -67.75 39.20 34.25
N ARG A 238 -68.66 40.11 34.62
CA ARG A 238 -68.58 40.86 35.88
C ARG A 238 -68.69 39.95 37.11
N ALA A 239 -69.66 39.05 37.14
CA ALA A 239 -69.80 38.09 38.24
C ALA A 239 -68.56 37.19 38.39
N GLU A 240 -67.98 36.75 37.27
CA GLU A 240 -66.77 35.93 37.26
C GLU A 240 -65.52 36.72 37.69
N LEU A 241 -65.38 37.97 37.27
CA LEU A 241 -64.24 38.83 37.65
C LEU A 241 -64.32 39.26 39.12
N GLU A 242 -65.52 39.52 39.65
CA GLU A 242 -65.73 39.72 41.09
C GLU A 242 -65.41 38.46 41.90
N HIS A 243 -65.80 37.28 41.40
CA HIS A 243 -65.44 36.00 42.01
C HIS A 243 -63.92 35.77 41.98
N GLN A 244 -63.25 36.05 40.86
CA GLN A 244 -61.79 35.96 40.76
C GLN A 244 -61.08 36.95 41.69
N ARG A 245 -61.54 38.21 41.76
CA ARG A 245 -61.01 39.19 42.73
C ARG A 245 -61.24 38.75 44.17
N ALA A 246 -62.38 38.14 44.49
CA ALA A 246 -62.64 37.60 45.82
C ALA A 246 -61.71 36.42 46.15
N VAL A 247 -61.43 35.55 45.17
CA VAL A 247 -60.51 34.41 45.32
C VAL A 247 -59.05 34.88 45.41
N GLU A 248 -58.63 35.87 44.62
CA GLU A 248 -57.28 36.46 44.71
C GLU A 248 -57.08 37.25 46.00
N ALA A 249 -58.09 37.99 46.47
CA ALA A 249 -58.04 38.65 47.77
C ALA A 249 -57.95 37.64 48.92
N ALA A 250 -58.62 36.49 48.81
CA ALA A 250 -58.49 35.39 49.77
C ALA A 250 -57.08 34.77 49.74
N LYS A 251 -56.48 34.56 48.55
CA LYS A 251 -55.11 34.05 48.42
C LYS A 251 -54.04 35.02 48.96
N LEU A 252 -54.17 36.32 48.69
CA LEU A 252 -53.27 37.35 49.24
C LEU A 252 -53.37 37.44 50.77
N ALA A 253 -54.56 37.24 51.33
CA ALA A 253 -54.75 37.16 52.78
C ALA A 253 -54.10 35.89 53.38
N GLU A 254 -54.05 34.79 52.63
CA GLU A 254 -53.42 33.53 53.04
C GLU A 254 -51.88 33.59 52.95
N GLU A 255 -51.33 34.24 51.91
CA GLU A 255 -49.88 34.48 51.76
C GLU A 255 -49.32 35.49 52.79
N ALA A 256 -50.12 36.44 53.25
CA ALA A 256 -49.72 37.41 54.28
C ALA A 256 -49.46 36.76 55.67
N ILE A 257 -49.96 35.56 55.92
CA ILE A 257 -49.77 34.83 57.20
C ILE A 257 -48.47 33.99 57.19
N GLN A 258 -47.90 33.67 56.02
CA GLN A 258 -46.72 32.80 55.91
C GLN A 258 -45.37 33.55 55.95
N ASN A 259 -45.35 34.89 55.94
CA ASN A 259 -44.13 35.69 56.01
C ASN A 259 -43.85 36.25 57.42
N ILE A 260 -43.54 35.37 58.38
CA ILE A 260 -42.76 35.77 59.57
C ILE A 260 -41.28 35.56 59.24
N SER A 261 -40.65 36.67 58.89
CA SER A 261 -39.24 36.83 58.56
C SER A 261 -38.32 36.50 59.75
N LEU A 262 -37.43 35.52 59.59
CA LEU A 262 -36.23 35.34 60.43
C LEU A 262 -35.03 35.97 59.71
N VAL A 263 -34.74 37.21 60.09
CA VAL A 263 -33.57 37.98 59.68
C VAL A 263 -32.32 37.35 60.31
N ILE A 264 -31.40 36.84 59.49
CA ILE A 264 -30.03 36.47 59.91
C ILE A 264 -29.08 37.63 59.50
N PRO A 265 -28.26 38.17 60.41
CA PRO A 265 -27.41 39.33 60.11
C PRO A 265 -26.20 38.99 59.23
N THR A 266 -25.94 39.84 58.24
CA THR A 266 -24.74 39.92 57.41
C THR A 266 -23.59 40.64 58.12
N LEU A 267 -22.33 40.26 57.81
CA LEU A 267 -21.14 41.14 57.55
C LEU A 267 -19.85 40.30 57.34
N PRO A 268 -18.77 40.83 56.72
CA PRO A 268 -18.29 40.39 55.39
C PRO A 268 -16.79 40.03 55.34
N SER A 269 -16.30 39.49 54.22
CA SER A 269 -14.92 39.72 53.76
C SER A 269 -14.74 39.31 52.29
N GLU A 270 -14.67 40.35 51.44
CA GLU A 270 -13.81 40.58 50.27
C GLU A 270 -13.26 39.39 49.46
N GLY A 271 -13.64 39.36 48.17
CA GLY A 271 -13.05 38.54 47.09
C GLY A 271 -11.70 39.10 46.59
N PRO A 272 -11.34 39.03 45.29
CA PRO A 272 -11.95 38.39 44.09
C PRO A 272 -10.99 37.35 43.45
N GLY A 273 -11.42 36.43 42.58
CA GLY A 273 -11.71 36.63 41.15
C GLY A 273 -11.39 35.32 40.40
N TYR A 274 -12.27 34.89 39.47
CA TYR A 274 -12.02 34.77 38.00
C TYR A 274 -10.82 33.85 37.65
N GLU A 275 -10.87 32.79 36.84
CA GLU A 275 -11.53 32.51 35.55
C GLU A 275 -11.28 31.00 35.25
N LEU A 276 -12.30 30.22 34.87
CA LEU A 276 -12.43 29.54 33.56
C LEU A 276 -11.16 29.43 32.68
N ASP A 277 -10.73 28.19 32.38
CA ASP A 277 -10.36 27.63 31.06
C ASP A 277 -9.76 26.21 31.27
N GLU A 278 -10.39 25.13 30.82
CA GLU A 278 -10.28 24.55 29.46
C GLU A 278 -8.85 24.45 28.92
N ALA A 279 -8.25 23.25 28.96
CA ALA A 279 -7.51 22.66 27.82
C ALA A 279 -6.92 21.28 28.17
N ASN A 280 -7.58 20.25 27.64
CA ASN A 280 -7.03 19.11 26.91
C ASN A 280 -5.50 19.12 26.65
N GLU A 281 -4.77 18.12 27.15
CA GLU A 281 -3.57 17.58 26.49
C GLU A 281 -3.50 16.07 26.74
N GLY A 282 -4.05 15.31 25.79
CA GLY A 282 -3.74 13.91 25.62
C GLY A 282 -2.29 13.80 25.16
N VAL A 283 -1.47 13.12 25.97
CA VAL A 283 -0.07 12.85 25.61
C VAL A 283 -0.06 11.78 24.52
N GLU A 284 0.20 12.25 23.31
CA GLU A 284 0.72 11.49 22.17
C GLU A 284 1.94 10.66 22.62
N MET A 285 1.78 9.34 22.71
CA MET A 285 2.92 8.43 22.73
C MET A 285 3.36 8.22 21.28
N ALA A 286 4.07 9.21 20.76
CA ALA A 286 4.82 9.12 19.53
C ALA A 286 5.80 7.94 19.60
N GLU A 287 5.81 7.17 18.53
CA GLU A 287 6.67 6.02 18.25
C GLU A 287 8.14 6.34 18.55
N ARG A 288 8.64 5.87 19.70
CA ARG A 288 10.08 5.73 19.90
C ARG A 288 10.55 4.53 19.09
N PRO A 289 11.55 4.66 18.21
CA PRO A 289 12.12 3.50 17.53
C PRO A 289 12.67 2.52 18.58
N VAL A 290 12.21 1.27 18.51
CA VAL A 290 12.62 0.17 19.39
C VAL A 290 14.15 0.11 19.39
N SER A 291 14.75 0.20 20.57
CA SER A 291 16.20 0.18 20.68
C SER A 291 16.73 -1.21 20.28
N ARG A 292 17.92 -1.27 19.68
CA ARG A 292 18.55 -2.54 19.27
C ARG A 292 18.61 -3.57 20.40
N ALA A 293 18.73 -3.12 21.65
CA ALA A 293 18.71 -3.94 22.84
C ALA A 293 17.35 -4.61 23.11
N GLU A 294 16.25 -3.89 22.88
CA GLU A 294 14.89 -4.43 23.05
C GLU A 294 14.55 -5.45 21.95
N HIS A 295 15.01 -5.23 20.72
CA HIS A 295 14.84 -6.19 19.62
C HIS A 295 15.61 -7.49 19.88
N GLU A 296 16.84 -7.40 20.40
CA GLU A 296 17.66 -8.57 20.74
C GLU A 296 17.09 -9.34 21.94
N ALA A 297 16.54 -8.64 22.93
CA ALA A 297 15.83 -9.25 24.05
C ALA A 297 14.53 -9.96 23.61
N LEU A 298 13.77 -9.39 22.67
CA LEU A 298 12.59 -10.03 22.10
C LEU A 298 12.97 -11.27 21.27
N ALA A 299 14.00 -11.18 20.43
CA ALA A 299 14.47 -12.30 19.63
C ALA A 299 14.93 -13.47 20.50
N ALA A 300 15.66 -13.20 21.60
CA ALA A 300 16.07 -14.23 22.55
C ALA A 300 14.87 -14.91 23.23
N ARG A 301 13.81 -14.14 23.55
CA ARG A 301 12.61 -14.66 24.20
C ARG A 301 11.76 -15.52 23.26
N VAL A 302 11.65 -15.13 21.99
CA VAL A 302 10.97 -15.92 20.94
C VAL A 302 11.72 -17.23 20.70
N PHE A 303 13.05 -17.18 20.61
CA PHE A 303 13.87 -18.39 20.45
C PHE A 303 13.70 -19.39 21.61
N GLN A 304 13.63 -18.91 22.86
CA GLN A 304 13.35 -19.77 24.01
C GLN A 304 11.94 -20.38 23.97
N LEU A 305 10.93 -19.63 23.51
CA LEU A 305 9.57 -20.14 23.37
C LEU A 305 9.47 -21.21 22.28
N GLU A 306 10.16 -21.04 21.15
CA GLU A 306 10.20 -22.04 20.08
C GLU A 306 10.92 -23.32 20.49
N GLN A 307 12.02 -23.23 21.25
CA GLN A 307 12.68 -24.41 21.83
C GLN A 307 11.77 -25.11 22.85
N SER A 308 11.06 -24.35 23.67
CA SER A 308 10.13 -24.90 24.65
C SER A 308 8.97 -25.62 23.97
N GLN A 309 8.42 -25.07 22.88
CA GLN A 309 7.35 -25.72 22.11
C GLN A 309 7.82 -26.98 21.36
N ARG A 310 9.06 -27.00 20.86
CA ARG A 310 9.63 -28.21 20.24
C ARG A 310 9.98 -29.32 21.22
N SER A 311 10.17 -29.01 22.50
CA SER A 311 10.44 -30.01 23.55
C SER A 311 9.18 -30.68 24.13
N VAL A 312 7.99 -30.18 23.77
CA VAL A 312 6.68 -30.66 24.26
C VAL A 312 5.92 -31.45 23.17
N ALA A 313 6.43 -31.50 21.94
CA ALA A 313 5.94 -32.34 20.84
C ALA A 313 6.80 -33.60 20.68
#